data_AF-A0A0B4CX54-F1
#
_entry.id   AF-A0A0B4CX54-F1
#
_cell.length_a   1.000
_cell.length_b   1.000
_cell.length_c   1.000
_cell.angle_alpha   90.00
_cell.angle_beta   90.00
_cell.angle_gamma   90.00
#
_symmetry.space_group_name_H-M   'P 1'
#
loop_
_entity.id
_entity.type
_entity.pdbx_description
1 polymer ?
#
loop_
_entity_poly.entity_id
_entity_poly.type
_entity_poly.pdbx_seq_one_letter_code
_entity_poly.pdbx_strand_id
1 'polypeptide(L)'
;MLSLLGGGFVAAFLHAALPTHWLPFTLVGRAQGWRPSRIVMAVTAAGLAHIATTAVVGALIVAAGLALDQWIEGVLPHLAAVLLFLFGAFYLARATLKRPAMAGGPAVETPEPAVSDKAAFLGLVAMMAVSPGEVLLPIYLSSASAGLGALALLTVVFAAGTIAGMAVFTALASAGASILRLERWARYEGAVLGVALIGLGLVVAMHQH
;
A
#
# COMPACT_ATOMS: atom_id res chain seq x y z
N MET A 1 21.73 -8.95 5.00
CA MET A 1 20.39 -9.27 5.54
C MET A 1 19.87 -8.19 6.50
N LEU A 2 20.63 -7.76 7.52
CA LEU A 2 20.22 -6.65 8.41
C LEU A 2 19.86 -5.35 7.65
N SER A 3 20.68 -4.94 6.68
CA SER A 3 20.38 -3.74 5.86
C SER A 3 19.09 -3.87 5.04
N LEU A 4 18.77 -5.08 4.56
CA LEU A 4 17.54 -5.35 3.82
C LEU A 4 16.32 -5.28 4.74
N LEU A 5 16.41 -5.88 5.94
CA LEU A 5 15.34 -5.83 6.93
C LEU A 5 15.10 -4.40 7.42
N GLY A 6 16.16 -3.66 7.74
CA GLY A 6 16.07 -2.25 8.13
C GLY A 6 15.51 -1.37 7.01
N GLY A 7 15.99 -1.55 5.78
CA GLY A 7 15.46 -0.86 4.60
C GLY A 7 13.98 -1.18 4.36
N GLY A 8 13.59 -2.44 4.48
CA GLY A 8 12.20 -2.90 4.35
C GLY A 8 11.29 -2.28 5.42
N PHE A 9 11.74 -2.24 6.68
CA PHE A 9 10.99 -1.57 7.76
C PHE A 9 10.78 -0.08 7.47
N VAL A 10 11.85 0.64 7.12
CA VAL A 10 11.79 2.09 6.87
C VAL A 10 10.92 2.38 5.65
N ALA A 11 11.08 1.62 4.57
CA ALA A 11 10.25 1.75 3.38
C ALA A 11 8.76 1.49 3.70
N ALA A 12 8.46 0.44 4.46
CA ALA A 12 7.10 0.13 4.91
C ALA A 12 6.50 1.25 5.76
N PHE A 13 7.25 1.75 6.75
CA PHE A 13 6.80 2.81 7.63
C PHE A 13 6.52 4.12 6.86
N LEU A 14 7.44 4.53 5.99
CA LEU A 14 7.28 5.76 5.20
C LEU A 14 6.17 5.66 4.15
N HIS A 15 5.99 4.49 3.53
CA HIS A 15 4.87 4.23 2.64
C HIS A 15 3.53 4.30 3.40
N ALA A 16 3.46 3.65 4.56
CA ALA A 16 2.28 3.70 5.43
C ALA A 16 2.00 5.09 6.02
N ALA A 17 2.95 6.02 5.98
CA ALA A 17 2.74 7.41 6.39
C ALA A 17 1.83 8.18 5.42
N LEU A 18 1.64 7.69 4.20
CA LEU A 18 0.76 8.31 3.21
C LEU A 18 -0.69 8.33 3.73
N PRO A 19 -1.40 9.47 3.64
CA PRO A 19 -2.75 9.61 4.20
C PRO A 19 -3.75 8.56 3.70
N THR A 20 -3.58 8.02 2.51
CA THR A 20 -4.41 6.96 1.93
C THR A 20 -4.51 5.72 2.82
N HIS A 21 -3.49 5.44 3.63
CA HIS A 21 -3.42 4.24 4.45
C HIS A 21 -4.13 4.37 5.81
N TRP A 22 -4.23 5.58 6.36
CA TRP A 22 -4.74 5.79 7.73
C TRP A 22 -5.87 6.83 7.83
N LEU A 23 -5.92 7.81 6.94
CA LEU A 23 -6.89 8.91 7.01
C LEU A 23 -8.34 8.42 6.90
N PRO A 24 -8.71 7.50 5.98
CA PRO A 24 -10.09 7.00 5.90
C PRO A 24 -10.60 6.42 7.22
N PHE A 25 -9.74 5.74 7.99
CA PHE A 25 -10.09 5.17 9.29
C PHE A 25 -10.43 6.25 10.31
N THR A 26 -9.64 7.31 10.36
CA THR A 26 -9.89 8.42 11.29
C THR A 26 -11.14 9.21 10.92
N LEU A 27 -11.41 9.43 9.64
CA LEU A 27 -12.59 10.14 9.16
C LEU A 27 -13.87 9.32 9.39
N VAL A 28 -13.88 8.05 8.98
CA VAL A 28 -15.01 7.14 9.20
C VAL A 28 -15.24 6.92 10.69
N GLY A 29 -14.17 6.68 11.46
CA GLY A 29 -14.25 6.50 12.90
C GLY A 29 -14.86 7.71 13.61
N ARG A 30 -14.48 8.93 13.22
CA ARG A 30 -15.11 10.16 13.74
C ARG A 30 -16.58 10.28 13.36
N ALA A 31 -16.92 10.01 12.10
CA ALA A 31 -18.31 10.05 11.61
C ALA A 31 -19.20 8.99 12.31
N GLN A 32 -18.62 7.85 12.68
CA GLN A 32 -19.29 6.77 13.42
C GLN A 32 -19.25 6.95 14.95
N GLY A 33 -18.66 8.03 15.48
CA GLY A 33 -18.53 8.25 16.92
C GLY A 33 -17.64 7.23 17.65
N TRP A 34 -16.69 6.61 16.95
CA TRP A 34 -15.81 5.59 17.53
C TRP A 34 -14.79 6.19 18.51
N ARG A 35 -14.56 5.46 19.60
CA ARG A 35 -13.43 5.73 20.50
C ARG A 35 -12.10 5.56 19.74
N PRO A 36 -11.04 6.35 20.05
CA PRO A 36 -9.75 6.25 19.36
C PRO A 36 -9.15 4.83 19.32
N SER A 37 -9.33 4.05 20.38
CA SER A 37 -8.87 2.65 20.43
C SER A 37 -9.49 1.78 19.34
N ARG A 38 -10.77 2.00 19.00
CA ARG A 38 -11.45 1.27 17.93
C ARG A 38 -10.93 1.65 16.55
N ILE A 39 -10.56 2.92 16.35
CA ILE A 39 -9.94 3.39 15.10
C ILE A 39 -8.56 2.72 14.93
N VAL A 40 -7.74 2.70 15.99
CA VAL A 40 -6.43 2.03 15.99
C VAL A 40 -6.56 0.52 15.77
N MET A 41 -7.58 -0.11 16.36
CA MET A 41 -7.88 -1.53 16.11
C MET A 41 -8.25 -1.78 14.65
N ALA A 42 -9.13 -0.95 14.07
CA ALA A 42 -9.55 -1.09 12.68
C ALA A 42 -8.39 -0.92 11.69
N VAL A 43 -7.54 0.10 11.90
CA VAL A 43 -6.39 0.33 11.02
C VAL A 43 -5.34 -0.78 11.16
N THR A 44 -5.12 -1.31 12.37
CA THR A 44 -4.20 -2.44 12.60
C THR A 44 -4.71 -3.72 11.93
N ALA A 45 -6.00 -4.03 12.07
CA ALA A 45 -6.61 -5.19 11.43
C ALA A 45 -6.55 -5.08 9.90
N ALA A 46 -6.80 -3.88 9.36
CA ALA A 46 -6.71 -3.62 7.93
C ALA A 46 -5.27 -3.72 7.41
N GLY A 47 -4.29 -3.17 8.14
CA GLY A 47 -2.87 -3.27 7.82
C GLY A 47 -2.42 -4.73 7.77
N LEU A 48 -2.75 -5.53 8.80
CA LEU A 48 -2.46 -6.96 8.82
C LEU A 48 -3.08 -7.71 7.63
N ALA A 49 -4.36 -7.45 7.34
CA ALA A 49 -5.04 -8.07 6.22
C ALA A 49 -4.36 -7.71 4.87
N HIS A 50 -4.00 -6.45 4.67
CA HIS A 50 -3.30 -5.97 3.48
C HIS A 50 -1.90 -6.57 3.31
N ILE A 51 -1.12 -6.69 4.38
CA ILE A 51 0.20 -7.33 4.32
C ILE A 51 0.03 -8.82 4.01
N ALA A 52 -0.94 -9.49 4.63
CA ALA A 52 -1.19 -10.91 4.41
C ALA A 52 -1.58 -11.19 2.95
N THR A 53 -2.53 -10.43 2.38
CA THR A 53 -2.92 -10.59 0.97
C THR A 53 -1.75 -10.29 0.03
N THR A 54 -1.01 -9.21 0.27
CA THR A 54 0.16 -8.85 -0.52
C THR A 54 1.27 -9.90 -0.45
N ALA A 55 1.55 -10.44 0.74
CA ALA A 55 2.55 -11.48 0.94
C ALA A 55 2.16 -12.78 0.24
N VAL A 56 0.88 -13.17 0.26
CA VAL A 56 0.38 -14.34 -0.46
C VAL A 56 0.53 -14.13 -1.97
N VAL A 57 0.07 -12.99 -2.50
CA VAL A 57 0.20 -12.67 -3.93
C VAL A 57 1.67 -12.63 -4.35
N GLY A 58 2.53 -11.96 -3.58
CA GLY A 58 3.97 -11.89 -3.85
C GLY A 58 4.64 -13.26 -3.82
N ALA A 59 4.30 -14.13 -2.85
CA ALA A 59 4.83 -15.48 -2.77
C ALA A 59 4.41 -16.34 -3.96
N LEU A 60 3.14 -16.23 -4.40
CA LEU A 60 2.64 -16.90 -5.59
C LEU A 60 3.38 -16.43 -6.86
N ILE A 61 3.64 -15.12 -6.98
CA ILE A 61 4.40 -14.56 -8.12
C ILE A 61 5.84 -15.09 -8.11
N VAL A 62 6.52 -15.08 -6.95
CA VAL A 62 7.88 -15.64 -6.82
C VAL A 62 7.90 -17.12 -7.18
N ALA A 63 6.96 -17.91 -6.66
CA ALA A 63 6.87 -19.34 -6.96
C ALA A 63 6.62 -19.60 -8.45
N ALA A 64 5.71 -18.85 -9.08
CA ALA A 64 5.46 -18.93 -10.52
C ALA A 64 6.70 -18.54 -11.32
N GLY A 65 7.41 -17.48 -10.92
CA GLY A 65 8.65 -17.04 -11.58
C GLY A 65 9.73 -18.11 -11.54
N LEU A 66 10.01 -18.70 -10.38
CA LEU A 66 10.97 -19.78 -10.21
C LEU A 66 10.57 -21.05 -11.00
N ALA A 67 9.28 -21.34 -11.08
CA ALA A 67 8.78 -22.49 -11.84
C ALA A 67 8.87 -22.27 -13.36
N LEU A 68 8.75 -21.03 -13.84
CA LEU A 68 8.74 -20.69 -15.28
C LEU A 68 10.14 -20.40 -15.84
N ASP A 69 11.09 -20.01 -14.98
CA ASP A 69 12.48 -19.71 -15.34
C ASP A 69 13.14 -20.84 -16.13
N GLN A 70 12.91 -22.10 -15.69
CA GLN A 70 13.44 -23.30 -16.35
C GLN A 70 12.84 -23.60 -17.75
N TRP A 71 11.75 -22.92 -18.15
CA TRP A 71 11.06 -23.14 -19.42
C TRP A 71 11.21 -21.97 -20.39
N ILE A 72 11.45 -20.76 -19.89
CA ILE A 72 11.41 -19.53 -20.67
C ILE A 72 12.51 -18.55 -20.25
N GLU A 73 13.78 -19.01 -20.32
CA GLU A 73 14.95 -18.17 -20.10
C GLU A 73 14.89 -16.92 -21.01
N GLY A 74 15.06 -15.73 -20.41
CA GLY A 74 15.14 -14.45 -21.12
C GLY A 74 13.82 -13.73 -21.40
N VAL A 75 12.64 -14.36 -21.30
CA VAL A 75 11.35 -13.68 -21.59
C VAL A 75 10.76 -12.99 -20.36
N LEU A 76 10.96 -13.55 -19.17
CA LEU A 76 10.40 -13.02 -17.92
C LEU A 76 10.74 -11.53 -17.68
N PRO A 77 12.00 -11.08 -17.86
CA PRO A 77 12.37 -9.67 -17.67
C PRO A 77 11.67 -8.73 -18.66
N HIS A 78 11.49 -9.17 -19.92
CA HIS A 78 10.76 -8.40 -20.94
C HIS A 78 9.28 -8.27 -20.58
N LEU A 79 8.65 -9.36 -20.16
CA LEU A 79 7.25 -9.36 -19.73
C LEU A 79 7.05 -8.45 -18.50
N ALA A 80 7.97 -8.52 -17.53
CA ALA A 80 7.95 -7.65 -16.35
C ALA A 80 8.09 -6.16 -16.73
N ALA A 81 9.03 -5.82 -17.61
CA ALA A 81 9.20 -4.44 -18.08
C ALA A 81 7.94 -3.92 -18.80
N VAL A 82 7.34 -4.72 -19.69
CA VAL A 82 6.09 -4.38 -20.39
C VAL A 82 4.96 -4.15 -19.39
N LEU A 83 4.77 -5.04 -18.42
CA LEU A 83 3.74 -4.88 -17.39
C LEU A 83 3.97 -3.63 -16.54
N LEU A 84 5.21 -3.34 -16.13
CA LEU A 84 5.56 -2.12 -15.39
C LEU A 84 5.24 -0.85 -16.19
N PHE A 85 5.54 -0.83 -17.49
CA PHE A 85 5.17 0.28 -18.37
C PHE A 85 3.65 0.44 -18.49
N LEU A 86 2.92 -0.66 -18.69
CA LEU A 86 1.46 -0.64 -18.80
C LEU A 86 0.79 -0.13 -17.52
N PHE A 87 1.18 -0.66 -16.35
CA PHE A 87 0.65 -0.20 -15.06
C PHE A 87 1.05 1.25 -14.78
N GLY A 88 2.32 1.61 -15.01
CA GLY A 88 2.80 2.97 -14.81
C GLY A 88 2.05 3.99 -15.68
N ALA A 89 1.84 3.67 -16.96
CA ALA A 89 1.03 4.48 -17.87
C ALA A 89 -0.44 4.56 -17.42
N PHE A 90 -1.03 3.45 -16.99
CA PHE A 90 -2.40 3.43 -16.48
C PHE A 90 -2.60 4.33 -15.26
N TYR A 91 -1.72 4.22 -14.25
CA TYR A 91 -1.81 5.04 -13.04
C TYR A 91 -1.54 6.52 -13.33
N LEU A 92 -0.55 6.82 -14.17
CA LEU A 92 -0.23 8.18 -14.59
C LEU A 92 -1.38 8.81 -15.41
N ALA A 93 -1.98 8.06 -16.33
CA ALA A 93 -3.14 8.49 -17.09
C ALA A 93 -4.33 8.73 -16.14
N ARG A 94 -4.65 7.79 -15.24
CA ARG A 94 -5.73 7.96 -14.27
C ARG A 94 -5.54 9.20 -13.40
N ALA A 95 -4.31 9.46 -12.95
CA ALA A 95 -3.97 10.60 -12.11
C ALA A 95 -4.04 11.95 -12.85
N THR A 96 -3.79 11.96 -14.16
CA THR A 96 -3.80 13.19 -14.99
C THR A 96 -5.16 13.47 -15.63
N LEU A 97 -5.92 12.43 -16.01
CA LEU A 97 -7.24 12.56 -16.62
C LEU A 97 -8.37 12.78 -15.60
N LYS A 98 -8.31 12.20 -14.40
CA LYS A 98 -9.29 12.49 -13.34
C LYS A 98 -8.80 13.64 -12.47
N ARG A 99 -9.47 14.80 -12.55
CA ARG A 99 -9.26 15.86 -11.58
C ARG A 99 -9.64 15.34 -10.19
N PRO A 100 -8.76 15.45 -9.18
CA PRO A 100 -9.15 15.14 -7.81
C PRO A 100 -10.28 16.08 -7.42
N ALA A 101 -11.47 15.51 -7.20
CA ALA A 101 -12.62 16.26 -6.72
C ALA A 101 -12.32 16.70 -5.29
N MET A 102 -12.36 18.01 -5.05
CA MET A 102 -12.31 18.53 -3.68
C MET A 102 -13.54 18.02 -2.94
N ALA A 103 -13.36 17.50 -1.73
CA ALA A 103 -14.47 17.28 -0.80
C ALA A 103 -15.06 18.66 -0.42
N GLY A 104 -15.95 19.17 -1.26
CA GLY A 104 -16.69 20.41 -1.08
C GLY A 104 -18.17 20.12 -1.18
N GLY A 105 -18.65 19.24 -0.30
CA GLY A 105 -20.08 19.07 -0.06
C GLY A 105 -20.61 20.15 0.87
N PRO A 106 -21.91 20.46 0.85
CA PRO A 106 -22.52 21.33 1.86
C PRO A 106 -22.21 20.81 3.27
N ALA A 107 -22.21 21.70 4.27
CA ALA A 107 -22.08 21.32 5.67
C ALA A 107 -23.19 20.32 6.00
N VAL A 108 -22.82 19.04 6.13
CA VAL A 108 -23.77 17.98 6.46
C VAL A 108 -24.06 18.14 7.95
N GLU A 109 -25.29 18.54 8.29
CA GLU A 109 -25.84 18.35 9.64
C GLU A 109 -25.69 16.87 9.96
N THR A 110 -24.92 16.51 11.00
CA THR A 110 -24.52 15.13 11.32
C THR A 110 -25.73 14.20 11.29
N PRO A 111 -25.96 13.43 10.21
CA PRO A 111 -27.02 12.46 10.18
C PRO A 111 -26.54 11.29 11.04
N GLU A 112 -27.47 10.48 11.54
CA GLU A 112 -27.09 9.19 12.09
C GLU A 112 -26.20 8.42 11.09
N PRO A 113 -25.25 7.60 11.58
CA PRO A 113 -24.34 6.91 10.68
C PRO A 113 -25.10 6.10 9.62
N ALA A 114 -24.87 6.43 8.35
CA ALA A 114 -25.62 5.84 7.24
C ALA A 114 -25.45 4.32 7.10
N VAL A 115 -24.42 3.74 7.72
CA VAL A 115 -24.15 2.31 7.76
C VAL A 115 -23.80 1.88 9.18
N SER A 116 -24.08 0.62 9.50
CA SER A 116 -23.68 0.04 10.79
C SER A 116 -22.17 0.03 10.99
N ASP A 117 -21.75 0.13 12.24
CA ASP A 117 -20.36 -0.03 12.67
C ASP A 117 -19.64 -1.23 12.07
N LYS A 118 -20.32 -2.38 12.01
CA LYS A 118 -19.76 -3.63 11.50
C LYS A 118 -19.50 -3.52 10.00
N ALA A 119 -20.44 -2.94 9.25
CA ALA A 119 -20.28 -2.71 7.82
C ALA A 119 -19.15 -1.72 7.54
N ALA A 120 -19.05 -0.62 8.31
CA ALA A 120 -17.95 0.33 8.20
C ALA A 120 -16.59 -0.31 8.48
N PHE A 121 -16.48 -1.09 9.57
CA PHE A 121 -15.25 -1.79 9.94
C PHE A 121 -14.83 -2.79 8.87
N LEU A 122 -15.74 -3.69 8.45
CA LEU A 122 -15.44 -4.70 7.44
C LEU A 122 -15.14 -4.08 6.08
N GLY A 123 -15.86 -3.03 5.70
CA GLY A 123 -15.61 -2.30 4.45
C GLY A 123 -14.21 -1.68 4.41
N LEU A 124 -13.77 -1.06 5.51
CA LEU A 124 -12.42 -0.50 5.61
C LEU A 124 -11.33 -1.59 5.54
N VAL A 125 -11.50 -2.70 6.26
CA VAL A 125 -10.55 -3.83 6.23
C VAL A 125 -10.49 -4.44 4.84
N ALA A 126 -11.64 -4.70 4.22
CA ALA A 126 -11.70 -5.32 2.90
C ALA A 126 -11.10 -4.41 1.81
N MET A 127 -11.42 -3.12 1.82
CA MET A 127 -10.89 -2.14 0.87
C MET A 127 -9.36 -2.07 0.95
N MET A 128 -8.80 -2.04 2.16
CA MET A 128 -7.36 -2.04 2.37
C MET A 128 -6.71 -3.37 1.96
N ALA A 129 -7.34 -4.50 2.32
CA ALA A 129 -6.84 -5.83 2.02
C ALA A 129 -6.72 -6.11 0.51
N VAL A 130 -7.62 -5.54 -0.30
CA VAL A 130 -7.63 -5.72 -1.76
C VAL A 130 -6.75 -4.69 -2.48
N SER A 131 -6.28 -3.65 -1.78
CA SER A 131 -5.34 -2.69 -2.35
C SER A 131 -4.00 -3.36 -2.70
N PRO A 132 -3.42 -3.11 -3.88
CA PRO A 132 -2.13 -3.68 -4.24
C PRO A 132 -1.01 -3.15 -3.33
N GLY A 133 -0.21 -4.04 -2.75
CA GLY A 133 0.97 -3.66 -1.97
C GLY A 133 2.19 -3.48 -2.86
N GLU A 134 2.51 -2.22 -3.18
CA GLU A 134 3.50 -1.88 -4.21
C GLU A 134 4.95 -1.97 -3.72
N VAL A 135 5.18 -1.90 -2.42
CA VAL A 135 6.54 -1.87 -1.84
C VAL A 135 7.05 -3.27 -1.52
N LEU A 136 6.20 -4.19 -1.04
CA LEU A 136 6.62 -5.54 -0.64
C LEU A 136 6.99 -6.42 -1.84
N LEU A 137 6.23 -6.32 -2.94
CA LEU A 137 6.42 -7.15 -4.14
C LEU A 137 7.82 -7.03 -4.77
N PRO A 138 8.35 -5.81 -5.05
CA PRO A 138 9.71 -5.65 -5.58
C PRO A 138 10.79 -6.19 -4.63
N ILE A 139 10.58 -6.09 -3.32
CA ILE A 139 11.53 -6.62 -2.32
C ILE A 139 11.52 -8.16 -2.34
N TYR A 140 10.34 -8.77 -2.45
CA TYR A 140 10.19 -10.22 -2.63
C TYR A 140 10.93 -10.73 -3.87
N LEU A 141 10.75 -10.05 -5.01
CA LEU A 141 11.39 -10.43 -6.27
C LEU A 141 12.91 -10.32 -6.19
N SER A 142 13.43 -9.20 -5.67
CA SER A 142 14.88 -8.99 -5.50
C SER A 142 15.52 -9.94 -4.46
N SER A 143 14.71 -10.54 -3.58
CA SER A 143 15.15 -11.44 -2.51
C SER A 143 14.69 -12.88 -2.72
N ALA A 144 14.19 -13.23 -3.91
CA ALA A 144 13.59 -14.54 -4.18
C ALA A 144 14.58 -15.70 -3.93
N SER A 145 15.85 -15.50 -4.23
CA SER A 145 16.92 -16.49 -4.02
C SER A 145 17.36 -16.64 -2.56
N ALA A 146 16.91 -15.77 -1.65
CA ALA A 146 17.28 -15.83 -0.23
C ALA A 146 16.50 -16.91 0.56
N GLY A 147 15.50 -17.54 -0.07
CA GLY A 147 14.71 -18.63 0.50
C GLY A 147 13.54 -18.19 1.38
N LEU A 148 12.64 -19.13 1.68
CA LEU A 148 11.37 -18.85 2.36
C LEU A 148 11.53 -18.25 3.76
N GLY A 149 12.55 -18.66 4.51
CA GLY A 149 12.81 -18.11 5.85
C GLY A 149 13.17 -16.62 5.81
N ALA A 150 13.96 -16.21 4.82
CA ALA A 150 14.32 -14.80 4.65
C ALA A 150 13.09 -13.97 4.23
N LEU A 151 12.25 -14.49 3.33
CA LEU A 151 11.00 -13.83 2.93
C LEU A 151 10.01 -13.71 4.09
N ALA A 152 9.86 -14.77 4.90
CA ALA A 152 8.99 -14.74 6.08
C ALA A 152 9.46 -13.69 7.10
N LEU A 153 10.77 -13.65 7.39
CA LEU A 153 11.34 -12.66 8.30
C LEU A 153 11.19 -11.22 7.76
N LEU A 154 11.44 -11.03 6.47
CA LEU A 154 11.22 -9.76 5.80
C LEU A 154 9.76 -9.31 5.95
N THR A 155 8.80 -10.21 5.75
CA THR A 155 7.37 -9.89 5.88
C THR A 155 6.97 -9.52 7.28
N VAL A 156 7.52 -10.18 8.30
CA VAL A 156 7.28 -9.80 9.70
C VAL A 156 7.84 -8.40 9.99
N VAL A 157 9.05 -8.10 9.54
CA VAL A 157 9.68 -6.78 9.74
C VAL A 157 8.94 -5.69 8.96
N PHE A 158 8.54 -5.98 7.73
CA PHE A 158 7.73 -5.10 6.89
C PHE A 158 6.37 -4.84 7.55
N ALA A 159 5.72 -5.89 8.08
CA ALA A 159 4.46 -5.77 8.79
C ALA A 159 4.57 -4.87 10.02
N ALA A 160 5.64 -5.02 10.80
CA ALA A 160 5.91 -4.16 11.94
C ALA A 160 6.04 -2.70 11.53
N GLY A 161 6.77 -2.41 10.45
CA GLY A 161 6.92 -1.05 9.90
C GLY A 161 5.60 -0.45 9.44
N THR A 162 4.81 -1.20 8.67
CA THR A 162 3.48 -0.77 8.19
C THR A 162 2.52 -0.50 9.35
N ILE A 163 2.39 -1.43 10.29
CA ILE A 163 1.49 -1.29 11.44
C ILE A 163 1.91 -0.10 12.31
N ALA A 164 3.21 0.05 12.57
CA ALA A 164 3.74 1.18 13.33
C ALA A 164 3.42 2.51 12.64
N GLY A 165 3.66 2.61 11.32
CA GLY A 165 3.33 3.81 10.53
C GLY A 165 1.84 4.12 10.62
N MET A 166 0.99 3.18 10.20
CA MET A 166 -0.46 3.38 10.20
C MET A 166 -0.99 3.76 11.59
N ALA A 167 -0.56 3.07 12.65
CA ALA A 167 -1.03 3.34 14.02
C ALA A 167 -0.59 4.71 14.54
N VAL A 168 0.68 5.09 14.32
CA VAL A 168 1.22 6.39 14.76
C VAL A 168 0.48 7.53 14.07
N PHE A 169 0.37 7.49 12.74
CA PHE A 169 -0.29 8.58 12.00
C PHE A 169 -1.79 8.63 12.25
N THR A 170 -2.46 7.46 12.43
CA THR A 170 -3.84 7.39 12.90
C THR A 170 -4.02 8.08 14.25
N ALA A 171 -3.15 7.77 15.23
CA ALA A 171 -3.23 8.34 16.57
C ALA A 171 -3.00 9.87 16.55
N LEU A 172 -1.99 10.34 15.82
CA LEU A 172 -1.71 11.77 15.65
C LEU A 172 -2.89 12.51 15.00
N ALA A 173 -3.51 11.90 13.99
CA ALA A 173 -4.66 12.46 13.34
C ALA A 173 -5.92 12.44 14.21
N SER A 174 -6.14 11.37 14.97
CA SER A 174 -7.19 11.30 15.99
C SER A 174 -6.99 12.36 17.09
N ALA A 175 -5.76 12.74 17.42
CA ALA A 175 -5.45 13.80 18.38
C ALA A 175 -5.66 15.24 17.84
N GLY A 176 -6.06 15.41 16.57
CA GLY A 176 -6.40 16.73 16.02
C GLY A 176 -5.24 17.50 15.41
N ALA A 177 -4.12 16.82 15.09
CA ALA A 177 -3.05 17.43 14.30
C ALA A 177 -3.61 17.97 12.96
N SER A 178 -3.12 19.12 12.49
CA SER A 178 -3.65 19.77 11.28
C SER A 178 -3.26 18.99 10.00
N ILE A 179 -4.02 17.94 9.68
CA ILE A 179 -3.81 17.02 8.55
C ILE A 179 -4.08 17.69 7.18
N LEU A 180 -4.68 18.88 7.17
CA LEU A 180 -5.07 19.64 5.97
C LEU A 180 -3.92 19.91 4.98
N ARG A 181 -2.65 19.84 5.42
CA ARG A 181 -1.51 19.93 4.51
C ARG A 181 -1.25 18.62 3.77
N LEU A 182 -1.47 17.46 4.39
CA LEU A 182 -1.15 16.14 3.84
C LEU A 182 -2.15 15.68 2.76
N GLU A 183 -3.44 16.02 2.88
CA GLU A 183 -4.45 15.72 1.85
C GLU A 183 -4.10 16.32 0.48
N ARG A 184 -3.50 17.53 0.47
CA ARG A 184 -3.06 18.18 -0.77
C ARG A 184 -1.93 17.45 -1.48
N TRP A 185 -1.16 16.62 -0.77
CA TRP A 185 -0.09 15.81 -1.34
C TRP A 185 -0.58 14.41 -1.75
N ALA A 186 -1.53 13.84 -1.01
CA ALA A 186 -2.13 12.54 -1.32
C ALA A 186 -2.70 12.45 -2.75
N ARG A 187 -3.17 13.57 -3.32
CA ARG A 187 -3.65 13.63 -4.72
C ARG A 187 -2.57 13.28 -5.77
N TYR A 188 -1.29 13.42 -5.44
CA TYR A 188 -0.19 13.16 -6.37
C TYR A 188 0.34 11.73 -6.26
N GLU A 189 -0.11 10.95 -5.28
CA GLU A 189 0.35 9.58 -5.03
C GLU A 189 0.24 8.72 -6.28
N GLY A 190 -0.91 8.76 -6.98
CA GLY A 190 -1.09 8.01 -8.23
C GLY A 190 -0.15 8.44 -9.36
N ALA A 191 0.24 9.72 -9.42
CA ALA A 191 1.18 10.21 -10.42
C ALA A 191 2.62 9.81 -10.07
N VAL A 192 3.00 9.92 -8.79
CA VAL A 192 4.31 9.48 -8.28
C VAL A 192 4.48 7.98 -8.50
N LEU A 193 3.45 7.19 -8.19
CA LEU A 193 3.43 5.76 -8.46
C LEU A 193 3.60 5.47 -9.95
N GLY A 194 2.82 6.14 -10.81
CA GLY A 194 2.91 5.96 -12.26
C GLY A 194 4.33 6.21 -12.79
N VAL A 195 4.96 7.31 -12.37
CA VAL A 195 6.34 7.67 -12.75
C VAL A 195 7.35 6.66 -12.20
N ALA A 196 7.19 6.23 -10.94
CA ALA A 196 8.08 5.25 -10.32
C ALA A 196 8.03 3.90 -11.04
N LEU A 197 6.85 3.41 -11.42
CA LEU A 197 6.68 2.16 -12.16
C LEU A 197 7.31 2.25 -13.56
N ILE A 198 7.15 3.37 -14.26
CA ILE A 198 7.82 3.60 -15.56
C ILE A 198 9.34 3.59 -15.38
N GLY A 199 9.85 4.29 -14.36
CA GLY A 199 11.28 4.33 -14.05
C GLY A 199 11.84 2.94 -13.75
N LEU A 200 11.13 2.13 -12.96
CA LEU A 200 11.52 0.75 -12.67
C LEU A 200 11.47 -0.12 -13.93
N GLY A 201 10.46 0.06 -14.79
CA GLY A 201 10.39 -0.60 -16.10
C GLY A 201 11.60 -0.31 -16.98
N LEU A 202 12.07 0.95 -17.02
CA LEU A 202 13.30 1.33 -17.73
C LEU A 202 14.53 0.64 -17.14
N VAL A 203 14.68 0.63 -15.81
CA VAL A 203 15.81 -0.04 -15.15
C VAL A 203 15.84 -1.52 -15.49
N VAL A 204 14.71 -2.22 -15.41
CA VAL A 204 14.58 -3.64 -15.74
C VAL A 204 14.85 -3.90 -17.22
N ALA A 205 14.44 -3.01 -18.12
CA ALA A 205 14.73 -3.12 -19.55
C ALA A 205 16.22 -2.87 -19.88
N MET A 206 16.91 -2.01 -19.12
CA MET A 206 18.31 -1.64 -19.38
C MET A 206 19.33 -2.54 -18.67
N HIS A 207 18.98 -3.19 -17.55
CA HIS A 207 19.88 -4.09 -16.81
C HIS A 207 19.79 -5.56 -17.27
N GLN A 208 19.35 -5.83 -18.50
CA GLN A 208 19.25 -7.19 -19.05
C GLN A 208 20.61 -7.76 -19.55
N HIS A 209 21.72 -7.32 -18.97
CA HIS A 209 23.07 -7.75 -19.32
C HIS A 209 23.79 -8.33 -18.10
#